data_AF-A0A9X2D018-F1
#
_entry.id   AF-A0A9X2D018-F1
#
_cell.length_a   1.000
_cell.length_b   1.000
_cell.length_c   1.000
_cell.angle_alpha   90.00
_cell.angle_beta   90.00
_cell.angle_gamma   90.00
#
_symmetry.space_group_name_H-M   'P 1'
#
loop_
_entity.id
_entity.type
_entity.pdbx_description
1 polymer ?
#
loop_
_entity_poly.entity_id
_entity_poly.type
_entity_poly.pdbx_seq_one_letter_code
_entity_poly.pdbx_strand_id
1 'polypeptide(L)'
;MSPSPEELKEASIKLFRELHENKKRNEAQEEEYRRLLELHGHEIISHPELLKKKKEEKTEYAVNPVFAKDIKAIIADYKEKTGKEPEQTEQGVVLAFNKQEDAISFFKEQSSKGRAFDMYCAAKDHRVYSDGKGLFVHGTRKEVGEYLKKPEDFELGKDGKLTKKEEPTDAPSQQL
;
A
#
# COMPACT_ATOMS: atom_id res chain seq x y z
N MET A 1 4.63 26.97 1.73
CA MET A 1 4.92 26.62 3.13
C MET A 1 6.37 26.20 3.19
N SER A 2 7.17 26.77 4.08
CA SER A 2 8.56 26.34 4.28
C SER A 2 8.56 25.02 5.06
N PRO A 3 9.45 24.06 4.73
CA PRO A 3 9.54 22.81 5.46
C PRO A 3 9.86 23.07 6.93
N SER A 4 9.25 22.29 7.81
CA SER A 4 9.50 22.35 9.24
C SER A 4 10.95 21.91 9.55
N PRO A 5 11.52 22.33 10.70
CA PRO A 5 12.84 21.88 11.13
C PRO A 5 13.00 20.36 11.19
N GLU A 6 11.92 19.64 11.47
CA GLU A 6 11.88 18.18 11.54
C GLU A 6 11.93 17.53 10.15
N GLU A 7 11.20 18.10 9.18
CA GLU A 7 11.24 17.65 7.77
C GLU A 7 12.61 17.88 7.13
N LEU A 8 13.25 19.01 7.42
CA LEU A 8 14.62 19.32 6.96
C LEU A 8 15.63 18.33 7.54
N LYS A 9 15.46 17.94 8.80
CA LYS A 9 16.31 16.96 9.48
C LYS A 9 16.14 15.56 8.88
N GLU A 10 14.90 15.11 8.67
CA GLU A 10 14.64 13.79 8.06
C GLU A 10 15.21 13.72 6.63
N ALA A 11 15.08 14.79 5.84
CA ALA A 11 15.66 14.88 4.51
C ALA A 11 17.21 14.80 4.54
N SER A 12 17.84 15.46 5.51
CA SER A 12 19.31 15.47 5.67
C SER A 12 19.85 14.09 6.09
N ILE A 13 19.17 13.40 7.01
CA ILE A 13 19.52 12.03 7.42
C ILE A 13 19.31 11.04 6.25
N LYS A 14 18.24 11.22 5.46
CA LYS A 14 17.99 10.42 4.26
C LYS A 14 19.12 10.58 3.24
N LEU A 15 19.51 11.82 2.93
CA LEU A 15 20.60 12.11 2.00
C LEU A 15 21.93 11.53 2.52
N PHE A 16 22.20 11.66 3.82
CA PHE A 16 23.39 11.08 4.44
C PHE A 16 23.44 9.56 4.26
N ARG A 17 22.32 8.86 4.48
CA ARG A 17 22.22 7.41 4.27
C ARG A 17 22.47 7.03 2.81
N GLU A 18 21.90 7.75 1.86
CA GLU A 18 22.11 7.52 0.42
C GLU A 18 23.58 7.69 0.03
N LEU A 19 24.22 8.74 0.53
CA LEU A 19 25.66 8.97 0.34
C LEU A 19 26.49 7.89 1.02
N HIS A 20 26.13 7.46 2.23
CA HIS A 20 26.83 6.41 2.98
C HIS A 20 26.82 5.07 2.23
N GLU A 21 25.70 4.71 1.60
CA GLU A 21 25.58 3.50 0.78
C GLU A 21 26.34 3.59 -0.55
N ASN A 22 26.48 4.79 -1.11
CA ASN A 22 27.23 4.98 -2.35
C ASN A 22 28.74 4.87 -2.12
N LYS A 23 29.33 3.74 -2.53
CA LYS A 23 30.79 3.50 -2.45
C LYS A 23 31.61 4.23 -3.52
N LYS A 24 30.97 4.91 -4.48
CA LYS A 24 31.63 5.69 -5.55
C LYS A 24 31.11 7.12 -5.55
N ARG A 25 31.55 7.90 -4.57
CA ARG A 25 31.23 9.33 -4.45
C ARG A 25 32.20 10.16 -5.28
N ASN A 26 31.69 11.21 -5.93
CA ASN A 26 32.53 12.27 -6.49
C ASN A 26 32.91 13.29 -5.40
N GLU A 27 33.76 14.27 -5.71
CA GLU A 27 34.28 15.24 -4.73
C GLU A 27 33.16 16.03 -4.03
N ALA A 28 32.15 16.49 -4.77
CA ALA A 28 31.01 17.21 -4.20
C ALA A 28 30.17 16.33 -3.26
N GLN A 29 29.98 15.05 -3.61
CA GLN A 29 29.29 14.08 -2.77
C GLN A 29 30.09 13.71 -1.51
N GLU A 30 31.42 13.69 -1.60
CA GLU A 30 32.28 13.43 -0.45
C GLU A 30 32.31 14.62 0.51
N GLU A 31 32.31 15.85 -0.01
CA GLU A 31 32.20 17.07 0.80
C GLU A 31 30.85 17.14 1.52
N GLU A 32 29.75 16.91 0.80
CA GLU A 32 28.41 16.89 1.40
C GLU A 32 28.26 15.74 2.41
N TYR A 33 28.86 14.57 2.15
CA TYR A 33 28.90 13.48 3.11
C TYR A 33 29.61 13.86 4.40
N ARG A 34 30.77 14.53 4.33
CA ARG A 34 31.49 15.00 5.52
C ARG A 34 30.70 16.05 6.29
N ARG A 35 30.09 17.00 5.60
CA ARG A 35 29.24 18.02 6.22
C ARG A 35 28.07 17.39 6.99
N LEU A 36 27.40 16.42 6.38
CA LEU A 36 26.29 15.70 7.03
C LEU A 36 26.77 14.79 8.17
N LEU A 37 27.98 14.21 8.06
CA LEU A 37 28.61 13.47 9.15
C LEU A 37 28.91 14.39 10.35
N GLU A 38 29.39 15.61 10.13
CA GLU A 38 29.62 16.57 11.21
C GLU A 38 28.29 17.01 11.86
N LEU A 39 27.25 17.23 11.04
CA LEU A 39 25.96 17.70 11.53
C LEU A 39 25.16 16.62 12.28
N HIS A 40 25.22 15.37 11.83
CA HIS A 40 24.37 14.27 12.34
C HIS A 40 25.14 13.08 12.92
N GLY A 41 26.47 13.05 12.83
CA GLY A 41 27.28 11.88 13.18
C GLY A 41 27.12 11.45 14.63
N HIS A 42 27.07 12.39 15.58
CA HIS A 42 26.85 12.06 16.99
C HIS A 42 25.48 11.38 17.22
N GLU A 43 24.45 11.86 16.54
CA GLU A 43 23.10 11.30 16.65
C GLU A 43 23.03 9.91 16.00
N ILE A 44 23.68 9.74 14.85
CA ILE A 44 23.76 8.46 14.14
C ILE A 44 24.55 7.41 14.93
N ILE A 45 25.63 7.81 15.63
CA ILE A 45 26.38 6.94 16.53
C ILE A 45 25.48 6.49 17.71
N SER A 46 24.69 7.42 18.25
CA SER A 46 23.76 7.15 19.36
C SER A 46 22.55 6.32 18.90
N HIS A 47 22.15 6.46 17.63
CA HIS A 47 20.97 5.86 17.01
C HIS A 47 21.33 5.22 15.65
N PRO A 48 22.07 4.10 15.64
CA PRO A 48 22.51 3.46 14.40
C PRO A 48 21.35 2.97 13.51
N GLU A 49 20.13 2.84 14.07
CA GLU A 49 18.89 2.60 13.33
C GLU A 49 18.58 3.68 12.29
N LEU A 50 19.07 4.92 12.43
CA LEU A 50 18.87 5.99 11.46
C LEU A 50 19.53 5.69 10.11
N LEU A 51 20.60 4.90 10.10
CA LEU A 51 21.28 4.42 8.90
C LEU A 51 20.65 3.16 8.31
N LYS A 52 19.81 2.45 9.07
CA LYS A 52 19.07 1.31 8.50
C LYS A 52 18.09 1.87 7.48
N LYS A 53 17.99 1.25 6.30
CA LYS A 53 16.83 1.46 5.44
C LYS A 53 15.60 1.19 6.30
N LYS A 54 14.73 2.19 6.49
CA LYS A 54 13.33 1.91 6.82
C LYS A 54 12.92 0.90 5.74
N LYS A 55 12.61 -0.33 6.14
CA LYS A 55 11.93 -1.27 5.23
C LYS A 55 10.75 -0.46 4.72
N GLU A 56 10.74 -0.12 3.44
CA GLU A 56 9.53 0.43 2.84
C GLU A 56 8.41 -0.51 3.26
N GLU A 57 7.38 0.01 3.92
CA GLU A 57 6.22 -0.78 4.32
C GLU A 57 5.61 -1.31 3.03
N LYS A 58 6.01 -2.53 2.63
CA LYS A 58 5.49 -3.17 1.45
C LYS A 58 3.99 -3.35 1.67
N THR A 59 3.20 -2.89 0.70
CA THR A 59 1.77 -3.16 0.71
C THR A 59 1.60 -4.59 0.20
N GLU A 60 1.51 -5.52 1.13
CA GLU A 60 1.42 -6.96 0.88
C GLU A 60 -0.05 -7.40 0.89
N TYR A 61 -0.49 -8.01 -0.21
CA TYR A 61 -1.84 -8.56 -0.33
C TYR A 61 -1.80 -10.07 -0.34
N ALA A 62 -2.44 -10.69 0.66
CA ALA A 62 -2.61 -12.13 0.75
C ALA A 62 -3.92 -12.60 0.12
N VAL A 63 -3.87 -13.74 -0.55
CA VAL A 63 -5.01 -14.39 -1.24
C VAL A 63 -5.86 -15.21 -0.29
N ASN A 64 -7.19 -15.12 -0.42
CA ASN A 64 -8.11 -16.11 0.16
C ASN A 64 -8.13 -17.41 -0.68
N PRO A 65 -7.89 -18.60 -0.09
CA PRO A 65 -7.75 -19.88 -0.82
C PRO A 65 -8.96 -20.31 -1.67
N VAL A 66 -10.15 -19.72 -1.45
CA VAL A 66 -11.36 -19.99 -2.24
C VAL A 66 -11.21 -19.61 -3.73
N PHE A 67 -10.25 -18.75 -4.09
CA PHE A 67 -10.05 -18.23 -5.45
C PHE A 67 -8.88 -18.88 -6.23
N ALA A 68 -8.47 -20.09 -5.83
CA ALA A 68 -7.26 -20.75 -6.32
C ALA A 68 -7.20 -21.01 -7.85
N LYS A 69 -8.34 -21.02 -8.56
CA LYS A 69 -8.36 -21.29 -10.02
C LYS A 69 -7.74 -20.14 -10.85
N ASP A 70 -8.03 -18.90 -10.47
CA ASP A 70 -7.62 -17.72 -11.25
C ASP A 70 -6.28 -17.16 -10.76
N ILE A 71 -5.83 -17.57 -9.57
CA ILE A 71 -4.64 -17.01 -8.94
C ILE A 71 -3.35 -17.27 -9.73
N LYS A 72 -3.24 -18.41 -10.42
CA LYS A 72 -2.07 -18.70 -11.27
C LYS A 72 -1.93 -17.70 -12.41
N ALA A 73 -3.04 -17.31 -13.03
CA ALA A 73 -3.05 -16.32 -14.10
C ALA A 73 -2.75 -14.92 -13.55
N ILE A 74 -3.31 -14.58 -12.38
CA ILE A 74 -3.01 -13.32 -11.68
C ILE A 74 -1.52 -13.23 -11.33
N ILE A 75 -0.90 -14.31 -10.87
CA ILE A 75 0.53 -14.38 -10.58
C ILE A 75 1.38 -14.17 -11.83
N ALA A 76 1.01 -14.80 -12.94
CA ALA A 76 1.73 -14.63 -14.21
C ALA A 76 1.70 -13.16 -14.67
N ASP A 77 0.51 -12.54 -14.67
CA ASP A 77 0.34 -11.13 -14.98
C ASP A 77 1.12 -10.22 -14.01
N TYR A 78 1.17 -10.57 -12.72
CA TYR A 78 1.92 -9.80 -11.72
C TYR A 78 3.42 -9.79 -12.03
N LYS A 79 3.99 -10.97 -12.36
CA LYS A 79 5.38 -11.11 -12.75
C LYS A 79 5.69 -10.32 -14.02
N GLU A 80 4.82 -10.43 -15.02
CA GLU A 80 4.97 -9.70 -16.29
C GLU A 80 4.93 -8.18 -16.08
N LYS A 81 3.99 -7.68 -15.27
CA LYS A 81 3.79 -6.23 -15.07
C LYS A 81 4.83 -5.59 -14.17
N THR A 82 5.28 -6.31 -13.14
CA THR A 82 6.12 -5.72 -12.07
C THR A 82 7.56 -6.19 -12.08
N GLY A 83 7.87 -7.30 -12.77
CA GLY A 83 9.16 -7.98 -12.69
C GLY A 83 9.46 -8.58 -11.31
N LYS A 84 8.50 -8.59 -10.38
CA LYS A 84 8.68 -9.09 -9.01
C LYS A 84 8.18 -10.53 -8.90
N GLU A 85 8.87 -11.30 -8.07
CA GLU A 85 8.43 -12.63 -7.66
C GLU A 85 7.42 -12.51 -6.51
N PRO A 86 6.25 -13.19 -6.59
CA PRO A 86 5.32 -13.27 -5.48
C PRO A 86 5.89 -14.15 -4.36
N GLU A 87 5.51 -13.87 -3.13
CA GLU A 87 5.92 -14.67 -1.98
C GLU A 87 4.88 -15.76 -1.71
N GLN A 88 5.32 -17.03 -1.66
CA GLN A 88 4.45 -18.13 -1.23
C GLN A 88 4.50 -18.28 0.28
N THR A 89 3.34 -18.28 0.91
CA THR A 89 3.18 -18.51 2.35
C THR A 89 2.28 -19.71 2.59
N GLU A 90 2.26 -20.24 3.81
CA GLU A 90 1.35 -21.33 4.19
C GLU A 90 -0.14 -20.96 3.98
N GLN A 91 -0.44 -19.67 3.94
CA GLN A 91 -1.78 -19.10 3.82
C GLN A 91 -2.16 -18.79 2.37
N GLY A 92 -1.22 -18.88 1.42
CA GLY A 92 -1.47 -18.64 0.00
C GLY A 92 -0.32 -17.90 -0.67
N VAL A 93 -0.68 -16.87 -1.46
CA VAL A 93 0.29 -16.07 -2.21
C VAL A 93 0.18 -14.61 -1.79
N VAL A 94 1.34 -13.98 -1.61
CA VAL A 94 1.46 -12.57 -1.24
C VAL A 94 2.03 -11.79 -2.42
N LEU A 95 1.31 -10.74 -2.82
CA LEU A 95 1.73 -9.80 -3.86
C LEU A 95 2.13 -8.47 -3.23
N ALA A 96 3.36 -8.02 -3.48
CA ALA A 96 3.90 -6.79 -2.92
C ALA A 96 3.85 -5.63 -3.93
N PHE A 97 3.25 -4.51 -3.52
CA PHE A 97 3.17 -3.29 -4.32
C PHE A 97 3.89 -2.13 -3.64
N ASN A 98 4.34 -1.16 -4.45
CA ASN A 98 5.01 0.04 -3.93
C ASN A 98 4.03 0.97 -3.21
N LYS A 99 2.79 1.04 -3.71
CA LYS A 99 1.69 1.82 -3.13
C LYS A 99 0.35 1.14 -3.38
N GLN A 100 -0.67 1.55 -2.63
CA GLN A 100 -2.01 0.96 -2.69
C GLN A 100 -2.68 1.18 -4.05
N GLU A 101 -2.46 2.33 -4.70
CA GLU A 101 -3.06 2.67 -5.99
C GLU A 101 -2.56 1.76 -7.11
N ASP A 102 -1.31 1.30 -7.04
CA ASP A 102 -0.75 0.34 -7.98
C ASP A 102 -1.43 -1.01 -7.84
N ALA A 103 -1.71 -1.43 -6.60
CA ALA A 103 -2.44 -2.65 -6.31
C ALA A 103 -3.88 -2.57 -6.82
N ILE A 104 -4.59 -1.47 -6.54
CA ILE A 104 -5.97 -1.25 -7.02
C ILE A 104 -6.01 -1.30 -8.54
N SER A 105 -5.10 -0.59 -9.21
CA SER A 105 -5.03 -0.56 -10.68
C SER A 105 -4.76 -1.96 -11.25
N PHE A 106 -3.80 -2.69 -10.66
CA PHE A 106 -3.53 -4.07 -11.04
C PHE A 106 -4.75 -4.97 -10.88
N PHE A 107 -5.39 -4.98 -9.72
CA PHE A 107 -6.54 -5.85 -9.46
C PHE A 107 -7.78 -5.46 -10.27
N LYS A 108 -7.96 -4.18 -10.60
CA LYS A 108 -9.02 -3.72 -11.50
C LYS A 108 -8.83 -4.30 -12.91
N GLU A 109 -7.60 -4.37 -13.42
CA GLU A 109 -7.29 -5.05 -14.68
C GLU A 109 -7.52 -6.56 -14.60
N GLN A 110 -7.24 -7.19 -13.46
CA GLN A 110 -7.55 -8.61 -13.27
C GLN A 110 -9.06 -8.86 -13.30
N SER A 111 -9.84 -7.98 -12.69
CA SER A 111 -11.30 -8.06 -12.70
C SER A 111 -11.87 -7.88 -14.10
N SER A 112 -11.34 -6.95 -14.90
CA SER A 112 -11.77 -6.77 -16.30
C SER A 112 -11.46 -7.96 -17.20
N LYS A 113 -10.51 -8.81 -16.81
CA LYS A 113 -10.22 -10.12 -17.42
C LYS A 113 -11.17 -11.25 -16.95
N GLY A 114 -12.20 -10.94 -16.17
CA GLY A 114 -13.17 -11.90 -15.65
C GLY A 114 -12.63 -12.83 -14.56
N ARG A 115 -11.57 -12.41 -13.85
CA ARG A 115 -10.92 -13.23 -12.82
C ARG A 115 -11.51 -12.94 -11.46
N ALA A 116 -11.84 -13.99 -10.71
CA ALA A 116 -12.35 -13.87 -9.36
C ALA A 116 -11.19 -13.89 -8.35
N PHE A 117 -11.23 -13.01 -7.35
CA PHE A 117 -10.21 -12.95 -6.30
C PHE A 117 -10.72 -12.23 -5.05
N ASP A 118 -10.06 -12.49 -3.92
CA ASP A 118 -10.28 -11.81 -2.65
C ASP A 118 -8.92 -11.64 -1.96
N MET A 119 -8.47 -10.39 -1.91
CA MET A 119 -7.12 -10.00 -1.52
C MET A 119 -7.19 -9.08 -0.32
N TYR A 120 -6.35 -9.32 0.69
CA TYR A 120 -6.32 -8.50 1.90
C TYR A 120 -4.90 -8.05 2.27
N CYS A 121 -4.75 -6.76 2.54
CA CYS A 121 -3.56 -6.15 3.10
C CYS A 121 -3.82 -5.73 4.55
N ALA A 122 -3.27 -6.50 5.49
CA ALA A 122 -3.45 -6.26 6.92
C ALA A 122 -2.83 -4.92 7.39
N ALA A 123 -1.68 -4.54 6.83
CA ALA A 123 -0.96 -3.33 7.23
C ALA A 123 -1.74 -2.03 6.96
N LYS A 124 -2.64 -2.04 5.98
CA LYS A 124 -3.47 -0.88 5.59
C LYS A 124 -4.97 -1.10 5.83
N ASP A 125 -5.33 -2.22 6.47
CA ASP A 125 -6.71 -2.74 6.54
C ASP A 125 -7.46 -2.59 5.22
N HIS A 126 -6.86 -3.03 4.11
CA HIS A 126 -7.43 -2.83 2.77
C HIS A 126 -7.74 -4.17 2.11
N ARG A 127 -8.99 -4.35 1.69
CA ARG A 127 -9.50 -5.53 1.00
C ARG A 127 -9.93 -5.18 -0.41
N VAL A 128 -9.56 -6.02 -1.38
CA VAL A 128 -9.94 -5.90 -2.78
C VAL A 128 -10.61 -7.20 -3.21
N TYR A 129 -11.79 -7.11 -3.80
CA TYR A 129 -12.62 -8.25 -4.15
C TYR A 129 -13.14 -8.16 -5.59
N SER A 130 -13.16 -9.29 -6.27
CA SER A 130 -13.90 -9.47 -7.52
C SER A 130 -14.53 -10.86 -7.60
N ASP A 131 -15.75 -10.93 -8.14
CA ASP A 131 -16.46 -12.18 -8.38
C ASP A 131 -16.17 -12.81 -9.77
N GLY A 132 -15.37 -12.13 -10.61
CA GLY A 132 -15.07 -12.52 -11.98
C GLY A 132 -16.23 -12.34 -12.97
N LYS A 133 -17.35 -11.75 -12.56
CA LYS A 133 -18.54 -11.49 -13.39
C LYS A 133 -18.81 -10.00 -13.61
N GLY A 134 -17.82 -9.16 -13.32
CA GLY A 134 -17.88 -7.71 -13.48
C GLY A 134 -18.04 -6.93 -12.18
N LEU A 135 -18.15 -7.60 -11.02
CA LEU A 135 -18.07 -6.92 -9.73
C LEU A 135 -16.60 -6.71 -9.36
N PHE A 136 -16.23 -5.46 -9.09
CA PHE A 136 -14.94 -5.07 -8.52
C PHE A 136 -15.20 -4.07 -7.40
N VAL A 137 -14.82 -4.44 -6.17
CA VAL A 137 -14.96 -3.55 -5.01
C VAL A 137 -13.70 -3.55 -4.16
N HIS A 138 -13.42 -2.42 -3.53
CA HIS A 138 -12.36 -2.31 -2.54
C HIS A 138 -12.71 -1.31 -1.43
N GLY A 139 -12.10 -1.51 -0.27
CA GLY A 139 -12.36 -0.75 0.95
C GLY A 139 -11.72 -1.44 2.15
N THR A 140 -12.18 -1.13 3.36
CA THR A 140 -11.75 -1.88 4.55
C THR A 140 -12.29 -3.31 4.54
N ARG A 141 -11.68 -4.19 5.35
CA ARG A 141 -12.18 -5.57 5.49
C ARG A 141 -13.64 -5.60 5.91
N LYS A 142 -14.04 -4.69 6.80
CA LYS A 142 -15.40 -4.55 7.31
C LYS A 142 -16.35 -4.06 6.22
N GLU A 143 -16.03 -2.96 5.54
CA GLU A 143 -16.90 -2.40 4.48
C GLU A 143 -17.15 -3.40 3.36
N VAL A 144 -16.11 -4.06 2.85
CA VAL A 144 -16.29 -5.07 1.80
C VAL A 144 -17.09 -6.26 2.33
N GLY A 145 -16.88 -6.66 3.59
CA GLY A 145 -17.67 -7.74 4.22
C GLY A 145 -19.14 -7.40 4.41
N GLU A 146 -19.46 -6.15 4.73
CA GLU A 146 -20.83 -5.65 4.85
C GLU A 146 -21.49 -5.48 3.48
N TYR A 147 -20.79 -4.88 2.52
CA TYR A 147 -21.26 -4.75 1.14
C TYR A 147 -21.67 -6.08 0.53
N LEU A 148 -20.86 -7.14 0.72
CA LEU A 148 -21.18 -8.47 0.18
C LEU A 148 -22.42 -9.11 0.83
N LYS A 149 -22.88 -8.60 1.99
CA LYS A 149 -24.11 -9.05 2.65
C LYS A 149 -25.31 -8.15 2.34
N LYS A 150 -25.07 -6.84 2.27
CA LYS A 150 -26.06 -5.77 2.07
C LYS A 150 -25.51 -4.70 1.11
N PRO A 151 -25.51 -4.95 -0.20
CA PRO A 151 -24.98 -4.00 -1.18
C PRO A 151 -25.69 -2.64 -1.16
N GLU A 152 -26.97 -2.62 -0.79
CA GLU A 152 -27.85 -1.44 -0.78
C GLU A 152 -27.40 -0.33 0.17
N ASP A 153 -26.67 -0.65 1.24
CA ASP A 153 -26.19 0.29 2.26
C ASP A 153 -24.96 1.10 1.82
N PHE A 154 -24.44 0.81 0.62
CA PHE A 154 -23.22 1.40 0.10
C PHE A 154 -23.43 2.01 -1.29
N GLU A 155 -22.57 2.96 -1.61
CA GLU A 155 -22.35 3.46 -2.96
C GLU A 155 -21.03 2.91 -3.48
N LEU A 156 -21.05 2.47 -4.74
CA LEU A 156 -19.87 1.97 -5.43
C LEU A 156 -19.32 3.05 -6.37
N GLY A 157 -18.13 3.54 -6.06
CA GLY A 157 -17.40 4.49 -6.91
C GLY A 157 -17.00 3.88 -8.26
N LYS A 158 -16.69 4.73 -9.25
CA LYS A 158 -16.22 4.29 -10.58
C LYS A 158 -14.89 3.53 -10.54
N ASP A 159 -14.11 3.74 -9.49
CA ASP A 159 -12.87 3.03 -9.20
C ASP A 159 -13.09 1.69 -8.48
N GLY A 160 -14.31 1.41 -8.01
CA GLY A 160 -14.63 0.26 -7.17
C GLY A 160 -14.57 0.56 -5.67
N LYS A 161 -14.29 1.81 -5.27
CA LYS A 161 -14.23 2.15 -3.85
C LYS A 161 -15.63 2.17 -3.23
N LEU A 162 -15.78 1.56 -2.06
CA LEU A 162 -17.01 1.62 -1.29
C LEU A 162 -17.08 2.91 -0.48
N THR A 163 -18.24 3.56 -0.50
CA THR A 163 -18.61 4.65 0.40
C THR A 163 -19.90 4.25 1.11
N LYS A 164 -19.95 4.32 2.44
CA LYS A 164 -21.19 4.03 3.18
C LYS A 164 -22.20 5.15 2.94
N LYS A 165 -23.46 4.81 2.65
CA LYS A 165 -24.52 5.82 2.61
C LYS A 165 -24.73 6.34 4.03
N GLU A 166 -24.74 7.65 4.20
CA GLU A 166 -25.20 8.24 5.46
C GLU A 166 -26.66 7.81 5.65
N GLU A 167 -26.99 7.22 6.80
CA GLU A 167 -28.39 7.03 7.16
C GLU A 167 -29.08 8.40 7.15
N PRO A 168 -30.32 8.52 6.65
CA PRO A 168 -31.05 9.76 6.76
C PRO A 168 -31.14 10.09 8.24
N THR A 169 -30.45 11.16 8.66
CA THR A 169 -30.53 11.70 10.01
C THR A 169 -31.99 12.01 10.27
N ASP A 170 -32.67 11.17 11.05
CA ASP A 170 -33.99 11.48 11.60
C ASP A 170 -33.83 12.78 12.39
N ALA A 171 -34.22 13.89 11.77
CA ALA A 171 -34.28 15.17 12.44
C ALA A 171 -35.26 14.99 13.62
N PRO A 172 -34.84 15.26 14.87
CA PRO A 172 -35.76 15.14 15.99
C PRO A 172 -36.94 16.08 15.75
N SER A 173 -38.12 15.48 15.75
CA SER A 173 -39.40 16.16 15.64
C SER A 173 -39.45 17.33 16.61
N GLN A 174 -39.69 18.54 16.09
CA GLN A 174 -40.10 19.67 16.91
C GLN A 174 -41.44 19.29 17.55
N GLN A 175 -41.43 18.95 18.84
CA GLN A 175 -42.64 18.94 19.65
C GLN A 175 -42.96 20.40 20.01
N LEU A 176 -44.13 20.81 19.52
CA LEU A 176 -44.87 22.03 19.87
C LEU A 176 -45.27 22.06 21.35
#